data_AF-A0A846AII8-F1
#
_entry.id   AF-A0A846AII8-F1
#
_cell.length_a   1.000
_cell.length_b   1.000
_cell.length_c   1.000
_cell.angle_alpha   90.00
_cell.angle_beta   90.00
_cell.angle_gamma   90.00
#
_symmetry.space_group_name_H-M   'P 1'
#
loop_
_entity.id
_entity.type
_entity.pdbx_description
1 polymer ?
#
loop_
_entity_poly.entity_id
_entity_poly.type
_entity_poly.pdbx_seq_one_letter_code
_entity_poly.pdbx_strand_id
1 'polypeptide(L)'
;MWALKTAMEGKPVPGQIGSIISAIRPAVEIAKGKAGSPVENAVKANVMEQIKIINFSPAITQLVQENKLKIVGGYYDLDRGKVYLIS
;
A
#
# COMPACT_ATOMS: atom_id res chain seq x y z
N MET A 1 -9.58 4.64 1.19
CA MET A 1 -8.85 5.48 0.21
C MET A 1 -8.55 6.91 0.67
N TRP A 2 -9.23 7.46 1.68
CA TRP A 2 -9.04 8.87 2.10
C TRP A 2 -7.59 9.23 2.45
N ALA A 3 -6.93 8.48 3.34
CA ALA A 3 -5.56 8.78 3.77
C ALA A 3 -4.55 8.84 2.61
N LEU A 4 -4.74 8.01 1.58
CA LEU A 4 -3.90 8.04 0.38
C LEU A 4 -4.14 9.31 -0.43
N LYS A 5 -5.41 9.71 -0.64
CA LYS A 5 -5.74 10.98 -1.29
C LYS A 5 -5.13 12.16 -0.52
N THR A 6 -5.23 12.16 0.81
CA THR A 6 -4.61 13.18 1.66
C THR A 6 -3.09 13.21 1.54
N ALA A 7 -2.44 12.04 1.49
CA ALA A 7 -0.99 11.95 1.28
C ALA A 7 -0.57 12.50 -0.08
N MET A 8 -1.37 12.28 -1.12
CA MET A 8 -1.17 12.85 -2.46
C MET A 8 -1.35 14.37 -2.50
N GLU A 9 -2.30 14.91 -1.75
CA GLU A 9 -2.54 16.36 -1.64
C GLU A 9 -1.44 17.09 -0.86
N GLY A 10 -0.65 16.38 -0.06
CA GLY A 10 0.50 16.95 0.66
C GLY A 10 0.16 17.92 1.79
N LYS A 11 -1.11 18.01 2.20
CA LYS A 11 -1.57 18.93 3.25
C LYS A 11 -1.08 18.49 4.65
N PRO A 12 -0.74 19.44 5.55
CA PRO A 12 -0.48 19.13 6.95
C PRO A 12 -1.72 18.50 7.59
N VAL A 13 -1.52 17.41 8.34
CA VAL A 13 -2.62 16.75 9.06
C VAL A 13 -2.26 16.69 10.55
N PRO A 14 -3.13 17.18 11.45
CA PRO A 14 -2.80 17.30 12.86
C PRO A 14 -2.78 15.96 13.59
N GLY A 15 -1.98 15.87 14.65
CA GLY A 15 -1.97 14.73 15.56
C GLY A 15 -1.35 13.45 14.96
N GLN A 16 -1.70 12.31 15.54
CA GLN A 16 -1.08 11.02 15.19
C GLN A 16 -1.34 10.57 13.75
N ILE A 17 -2.37 11.10 13.08
CA ILE A 17 -2.67 10.72 11.70
C ILE A 17 -1.55 11.13 10.73
N GLY A 18 -0.73 12.13 11.09
CA GLY A 18 0.45 12.54 10.32
C GLY A 18 1.50 11.43 10.16
N SER A 19 1.61 10.49 11.12
CA SER A 19 2.51 9.34 11.00
C SER A 19 2.03 8.36 9.92
N ILE A 20 0.72 8.13 9.84
CA ILE A 20 0.09 7.31 8.80
C ILE A 20 0.31 7.92 7.43
N ILE A 21 0.07 9.23 7.28
CA ILE A 21 0.34 9.95 6.02
C ILE A 21 1.82 9.85 5.64
N SER A 22 2.73 10.00 6.60
CA SER A 22 4.17 9.88 6.35
C SER A 22 4.56 8.48 5.88
N ALA A 23 3.98 7.42 6.46
CA ALA A 23 4.20 6.04 6.03
C ALA A 23 3.65 5.75 4.63
N ILE A 24 2.64 6.50 4.18
CA ILE A 24 2.03 6.34 2.86
C ILE A 24 2.80 7.09 1.76
N ARG A 25 3.48 8.20 2.08
CA ARG A 25 4.20 9.06 1.10
C ARG A 25 5.10 8.30 0.11
N PRO A 26 5.92 7.30 0.51
CA PRO A 26 6.76 6.58 -0.43
C PRO A 26 5.96 5.94 -1.58
N ALA A 27 4.77 5.41 -1.29
CA ALA A 27 3.89 4.82 -2.29
C ALA A 27 3.34 5.84 -3.29
N VAL A 28 3.08 7.07 -2.82
CA VAL A 28 2.67 8.19 -3.67
C VAL A 28 3.80 8.56 -4.62
N GLU A 29 5.04 8.66 -4.12
CA GLU A 29 6.21 8.95 -4.95
C GLU A 29 6.44 7.87 -6.02
N ILE A 30 6.34 6.59 -5.66
CA ILE A 30 6.45 5.45 -6.60
C ILE A 30 5.37 5.49 -7.68
N ALA A 31 4.20 6.05 -7.39
CA ALA A 31 3.08 6.13 -8.32
C ALA A 31 3.16 7.33 -9.28
N LYS A 32 3.99 8.34 -8.99
CA LYS A 32 4.11 9.54 -9.84
C LYS A 32 4.57 9.17 -11.26
N GLY A 33 3.97 9.83 -12.24
CA GLY A 33 4.30 9.64 -13.66
C GLY A 33 3.80 8.33 -14.28
N LYS A 34 3.18 7.42 -13.52
CA LYS A 34 2.56 6.22 -14.08
C LYS A 34 1.25 6.58 -14.79
N ALA A 35 1.03 5.99 -15.96
CA ALA A 35 -0.23 6.11 -16.69
C ALA A 35 -1.41 5.51 -15.90
N GLY A 36 -2.62 5.99 -16.19
CA GLY A 36 -3.85 5.54 -15.54
C GLY A 36 -4.19 6.34 -14.28
N SER A 37 -4.96 5.72 -13.37
CA SER A 37 -5.46 6.38 -12.15
C SER A 37 -4.33 6.62 -11.14
N PRO A 38 -4.01 7.88 -10.77
CA PRO A 38 -2.96 8.18 -9.81
C PRO A 38 -3.24 7.57 -8.43
N VAL A 39 -4.50 7.60 -7.98
CA VAL A 39 -4.92 7.04 -6.70
C VAL A 39 -4.78 5.53 -6.70
N GLU A 40 -5.25 4.85 -7.75
CA GLU A 40 -5.15 3.39 -7.85
C GLU A 40 -3.68 2.93 -7.91
N ASN A 41 -2.86 3.64 -8.67
CA ASN A 41 -1.43 3.38 -8.75
C ASN A 41 -0.75 3.53 -7.38
N ALA A 42 -1.13 4.54 -6.60
CA ALA A 42 -0.61 4.75 -5.26
C ALA A 42 -1.15 3.72 -4.25
N VAL A 43 -2.39 3.22 -4.40
CA VAL A 43 -2.91 2.09 -3.60
C VAL A 43 -2.07 0.84 -3.87
N LYS A 44 -1.88 0.50 -5.15
CA LYS A 44 -1.10 -0.68 -5.55
C LYS A 44 0.34 -0.59 -5.04
N ALA A 45 0.98 0.57 -5.20
CA ALA A 45 2.31 0.81 -4.66
C ALA A 45 2.35 0.66 -3.13
N ASN A 46 1.35 1.17 -2.42
CA ASN A 46 1.30 1.06 -0.96
C ASN A 46 1.18 -0.39 -0.51
N VAL A 47 0.31 -1.18 -1.14
CA VAL A 47 0.19 -2.62 -0.85
C VAL A 47 1.52 -3.35 -1.10
N MET A 48 2.21 -3.05 -2.20
CA MET A 48 3.50 -3.68 -2.50
C MET A 48 4.59 -3.30 -1.49
N GLU A 49 4.63 -2.05 -1.03
CA GLU A 49 5.57 -1.65 0.03
C GLU A 49 5.27 -2.37 1.36
N GLN A 50 3.99 -2.53 1.72
CA GLN A 50 3.63 -3.30 2.92
C GLN A 50 3.99 -4.78 2.79
N ILE A 51 3.83 -5.38 1.60
CA ILE A 51 4.28 -6.76 1.34
C ILE A 51 5.79 -6.88 1.52
N LYS A 52 6.58 -5.91 1.06
CA LYS A 52 8.04 -5.92 1.29
C LYS A 52 8.34 -5.91 2.79
N ILE A 53 7.72 -5.02 3.55
CA ILE A 53 7.90 -4.93 5.01
C ILE A 53 7.55 -6.26 5.70
N ILE A 54 6.41 -6.86 5.34
CA ILE A 54 5.97 -8.15 5.89
C ILE A 54 6.98 -9.26 5.56
N ASN A 55 7.52 -9.27 4.34
CA ASN A 55 8.53 -10.26 3.91
C ASN A 55 9.85 -10.17 4.69
N PHE A 56 10.19 -9.02 5.26
CA PHE A 56 11.38 -8.85 6.10
C PHE A 56 11.18 -9.32 7.55
N SER A 57 9.95 -9.68 7.95
CA SER A 57 9.69 -10.20 9.31
C SER A 57 10.26 -11.61 9.48
N PRO A 58 11.18 -11.87 10.43
CA PRO A 58 11.78 -13.19 10.63
C PRO A 58 10.76 -14.31 10.82
N ALA A 59 9.64 -14.03 11.51
CA ALA A 59 8.57 -14.98 11.74
C ALA A 59 7.83 -15.40 10.46
N ILE A 60 7.82 -14.52 9.45
CA ILE A 60 7.14 -14.74 8.17
C ILE A 60 8.10 -15.33 7.14
N THR A 61 9.33 -14.82 7.08
CA THR A 61 10.34 -15.20 6.07
C THR A 61 10.56 -16.71 6.05
N GLN A 62 10.70 -17.36 7.21
CA GLN A 62 10.91 -18.81 7.29
C GLN A 62 9.72 -19.60 6.72
N LEU A 63 8.48 -19.22 7.07
CA LEU A 63 7.28 -19.91 6.61
C LEU A 63 7.07 -19.77 5.09
N VAL A 64 7.45 -18.63 4.52
CA VAL A 64 7.43 -18.40 3.07
C VAL A 64 8.48 -19.28 2.37
N GLN A 65 9.71 -19.32 2.88
CA GLN A 65 10.79 -20.16 2.33
C GLN A 65 10.47 -21.66 2.40
N GLU A 66 9.80 -22.10 3.46
CA GLU A 66 9.33 -23.48 3.62
C GLU A 66 8.06 -23.81 2.80
N ASN A 67 7.54 -22.86 2.00
CA ASN A 67 6.28 -22.97 1.24
C ASN A 67 5.03 -23.25 2.11
N LYS A 68 5.09 -22.94 3.40
CA LYS A 68 3.96 -23.09 4.34
C LYS A 68 3.06 -21.86 4.39
N LEU A 69 3.52 -20.73 3.85
CA LEU A 69 2.81 -19.47 3.82
C LEU A 69 3.00 -18.78 2.46
N LYS A 70 1.91 -18.23 1.92
CA LYS A 70 1.94 -17.36 0.73
C LYS A 70 1.43 -15.98 1.11
N ILE A 71 2.19 -14.94 0.78
CA ILE A 71 1.74 -13.55 0.91
C ILE A 71 1.11 -13.13 -0.42
N VAL A 72 -0.10 -12.58 -0.35
CA VAL A 72 -0.83 -12.06 -1.51
C VAL A 72 -1.29 -10.65 -1.21
N GLY A 73 -0.98 -9.72 -2.11
CA GLY A 73 -1.49 -8.36 -2.05
C GLY A 73 -2.93 -8.28 -2.55
N GLY A 74 -3.73 -7.44 -1.91
CA GLY A 74 -5.05 -7.10 -2.45
C GLY A 74 -5.54 -5.75 -1.96
N TYR A 75 -6.43 -5.15 -2.73
CA TYR A 75 -7.17 -3.97 -2.31
C TYR A 75 -8.66 -4.10 -2.66
N TYR A 76 -9.49 -3.45 -1.87
CA TYR A 76 -10.92 -3.38 -2.11
C TYR A 76 -11.28 -2.04 -2.77
N ASP A 77 -11.99 -2.11 -3.88
CA ASP A 77 -12.60 -0.98 -4.54
C ASP A 77 -14.02 -0.79 -4.01
N LEU A 78 -14.21 0.28 -3.24
CA LEU A 78 -15.49 0.61 -2.61
C LEU A 78 -16.57 0.99 -3.63
N ASP A 79 -16.20 1.59 -4.75
CA ASP A 79 -17.16 2.06 -5.75
C ASP A 79 -17.72 0.88 -6.57
N ARG A 80 -16.88 -0.13 -6.80
CA ARG A 80 -17.24 -1.34 -7.56
C ARG A 80 -17.67 -2.52 -6.70
N GLY A 81 -17.41 -2.47 -5.40
CA GLY A 81 -17.66 -3.57 -4.47
C GLY A 81 -16.81 -4.82 -4.75
N LYS A 82 -15.57 -4.65 -5.24
CA LYS A 82 -14.71 -5.75 -5.69
C LYS A 82 -13.35 -5.76 -4.99
N VAL A 83 -12.84 -6.96 -4.73
CA VAL A 83 -11.45 -7.20 -4.34
C VAL A 83 -10.61 -7.41 -5.61
N TYR A 84 -9.49 -6.71 -5.68
CA TYR A 84 -8.47 -6.92 -6.71
C TYR A 84 -7.21 -7.45 -6.05
N LEU A 85 -6.70 -8.56 -6.56
CA LEU A 85 -5.41 -9.10 -6.15
C LEU A 85 -4.30 -8.40 -6.92
N ILE A 86 -3.18 -8.17 -6.24
CA ILE A 86 -1.97 -7.57 -6.79
C ILE A 86 -0.93 -8.68 -6.86
N SER A 87 -0.41 -8.91 -8.07
CA SER A 87 0.71 -9.82 -8.36
C SER A 87 1.99 -9.04 -8.57
#